data_AF-A0A7X5UTU3-F1
#
_entry.id   AF-A0A7X5UTU3-F1
#
_cell.length_a   1.000
_cell.length_b   1.000
_cell.length_c   1.000
_cell.angle_alpha   90.00
_cell.angle_beta   90.00
_cell.angle_gamma   90.00
#
_symmetry.space_group_name_H-M   'P 1'
#
loop_
_entity.id
_entity.type
_entity.pdbx_description
1 polymer ?
#
loop_
_entity_poly.entity_id
_entity_poly.type
_entity_poly.pdbx_seq_one_letter_code
_entity_poly.pdbx_strand_id
1 'polypeptide(L)'
;MTWLWLTLTGVALAAGAVIPVILHRQPHPGRAAIAARSRYHLLGHHVEVTEPVTDPEAAALLRSARERWHSAGALLASARSRQDFELARRVAEEGLCDVTRAYALLGLPEPGQPW
;
A
#
# COMPACT_ATOMS: atom_id res chain seq x y z
N MET A 1 26.52 -21.48 -46.38
CA MET A 1 25.19 -20.84 -46.27
C MET A 1 24.37 -21.24 -45.05
N THR A 2 24.46 -22.48 -44.54
CA THR A 2 23.69 -22.98 -43.38
C THR A 2 24.11 -22.40 -42.02
N TRP A 3 25.36 -21.94 -41.90
CA TRP A 3 25.92 -21.45 -40.63
C TRP A 3 25.32 -20.11 -40.17
N LEU A 4 24.93 -19.25 -41.11
CA LEU A 4 24.24 -17.97 -40.85
C LEU A 4 22.83 -18.16 -40.28
N TRP A 5 22.15 -19.24 -40.68
CA TRP A 5 20.81 -19.54 -40.18
C TRP A 5 20.86 -20.04 -38.73
N LEU A 6 21.84 -20.90 -38.41
CA LEU A 6 22.02 -21.42 -37.05
C LEU A 6 22.35 -20.32 -36.03
N THR A 7 23.18 -19.35 -36.40
CA THR A 7 23.49 -18.20 -35.52
C THR A 7 22.28 -17.28 -35.34
N LEU A 8 21.52 -17.02 -36.40
CA LEU A 8 20.31 -16.19 -36.33
C LEU A 8 19.21 -16.85 -35.46
N THR A 9 18.99 -18.16 -35.63
CA THR A 9 18.02 -18.92 -34.83
C THR A 9 18.45 -19.01 -33.35
N GLY A 10 19.74 -19.19 -33.08
CA GLY A 10 20.28 -19.19 -31.72
C GLY A 10 20.09 -17.85 -30.99
N VAL A 11 20.34 -16.74 -31.68
CA VAL A 11 20.14 -15.39 -31.13
C VAL A 11 18.65 -15.09 -30.92
N ALA A 12 17.78 -15.50 -31.84
CA ALA A 12 16.34 -15.32 -31.71
C ALA A 12 15.75 -16.12 -30.52
N LEU A 13 16.22 -17.36 -30.31
CA LEU A 13 15.83 -18.18 -29.16
C LEU A 13 16.35 -17.61 -27.83
N ALA A 14 17.59 -17.12 -27.82
CA ALA A 14 18.16 -16.47 -26.65
C ALA A 14 17.40 -15.18 -26.29
N ALA A 15 17.07 -14.35 -27.28
CA ALA A 15 16.26 -13.16 -27.07
C ALA A 15 14.82 -13.50 -26.63
N GLY A 16 14.20 -14.52 -27.24
CA GLY A 16 12.86 -15.00 -26.89
C GLY A 16 12.75 -15.55 -25.46
N ALA A 17 13.83 -16.09 -24.90
CA ALA A 17 13.86 -16.61 -23.53
C ALA A 17 14.21 -15.53 -22.47
N VAL A 18 14.98 -14.50 -22.84
CA VAL A 18 15.42 -13.45 -21.90
C VAL A 18 14.31 -12.42 -21.63
N ILE A 19 13.50 -12.09 -22.64
CA ILE A 19 12.37 -11.15 -22.51
C ILE A 19 11.36 -11.55 -21.42
N PRO A 20 10.84 -12.80 -21.36
CA PRO A 20 9.85 -13.17 -20.34
C PRO A 20 10.43 -13.13 -18.92
N VAL A 21 11.71 -13.41 -18.71
CA VAL A 21 12.34 -13.37 -17.38
C VAL A 21 12.47 -11.95 -16.85
N ILE A 22 12.74 -10.97 -17.71
CA ILE A 22 12.83 -9.55 -17.34
C ILE A 22 11.44 -8.98 -17.05
N LEU A 23 10.42 -9.36 -17.86
CA LEU A 23 9.03 -8.96 -17.62
C LEU A 23 8.43 -9.61 -16.37
N HIS A 24 8.82 -10.84 -16.02
CA HIS A 24 8.34 -11.52 -14.80
C HIS A 24 8.86 -10.88 -13.51
N ARG A 25 9.96 -10.12 -13.57
CA ARG A 25 10.54 -9.41 -12.42
C ARG A 25 9.92 -8.04 -12.15
N GLN A 26 9.07 -7.52 -13.03
CA GLN A 26 8.35 -6.27 -12.78
C GLN A 26 7.24 -6.54 -11.74
N PRO A 27 7.34 -6.00 -10.51
CA PRO A 27 6.32 -6.23 -9.50
C PRO A 27 5.02 -5.62 -9.98
N HIS A 28 4.03 -6.48 -10.25
CA HIS A 28 2.76 -6.04 -10.81
C HIS A 28 2.17 -4.93 -9.92
N PRO A 29 1.75 -3.79 -10.52
CA PRO A 29 1.15 -2.69 -9.76
C PRO A 29 -0.07 -3.15 -8.95
N GLY A 30 -0.71 -4.25 -9.36
CA GLY A 30 -1.81 -4.88 -8.63
C GLY A 30 -1.47 -5.27 -7.18
N ARG A 31 -0.25 -5.76 -6.88
CA ARG A 31 0.12 -6.10 -5.50
C ARG A 31 0.20 -4.85 -4.61
N ALA A 32 0.82 -3.78 -5.11
CA ALA A 32 0.89 -2.52 -4.40
C ALA A 32 -0.50 -1.91 -4.21
N ALA A 33 -1.37 -1.98 -5.22
CA ALA A 33 -2.74 -1.50 -5.14
C ALA A 33 -3.58 -2.26 -4.09
N ILE A 34 -3.46 -3.59 -4.02
CA ILE A 34 -4.15 -4.41 -3.01
C ILE A 34 -3.64 -4.04 -1.62
N ALA A 35 -2.32 -3.97 -1.42
CA ALA A 35 -1.73 -3.62 -0.12
C ALA A 35 -2.16 -2.22 0.34
N ALA A 36 -2.14 -1.23 -0.56
CA ALA A 36 -2.57 0.14 -0.26
C ALA A 36 -4.05 0.21 0.12
N ARG A 37 -4.93 -0.42 -0.67
CA ARG A 37 -6.37 -0.46 -0.37
C ARG A 37 -6.68 -1.20 0.92
N SER A 38 -5.99 -2.31 1.18
CA SER A 38 -6.13 -3.07 2.43
C SER A 38 -5.81 -2.19 3.65
N ARG A 39 -4.69 -1.48 3.63
CA ARG A 39 -4.31 -0.54 4.72
C ARG A 39 -5.27 0.64 4.84
N TYR A 40 -5.71 1.20 3.72
CA TYR A 40 -6.69 2.28 3.71
C TYR A 40 -8.03 1.87 4.35
N HIS A 41 -8.54 0.68 4.02
CA HIS A 41 -9.77 0.16 4.61
C HIS A 41 -9.62 -0.16 6.10
N LEU A 42 -8.48 -0.73 6.50
CA LEU A 42 -8.17 -0.96 7.91
C LEU A 42 -8.15 0.36 8.69
N LEU A 43 -7.50 1.39 8.16
CA LEU A 43 -7.50 2.72 8.79
C LEU A 43 -8.92 3.29 8.89
N GLY A 44 -9.69 3.22 7.80
CA GLY A 44 -11.08 3.67 7.76
C GLY A 44 -11.94 3.06 8.86
N HIS A 45 -11.79 1.77 9.13
CA HIS A 45 -12.49 1.08 10.21
C HIS A 45 -12.33 1.75 11.58
N HIS A 46 -11.17 2.34 11.87
CA HIS A 46 -10.89 2.98 13.16
C HIS A 46 -11.27 4.46 13.21
N VAL A 47 -11.30 5.16 12.07
CA VAL A 47 -11.43 6.63 12.03
C VAL A 47 -12.71 7.14 11.40
N GLU A 48 -13.46 6.32 10.66
CA GLU A 48 -14.68 6.74 9.95
C GLU A 48 -15.82 7.05 10.93
N VAL A 49 -15.98 6.22 11.97
CA VAL A 49 -16.95 6.43 13.05
C VAL A 49 -16.19 6.38 14.37
N THR A 50 -15.85 7.55 14.91
CA THR A 50 -15.13 7.63 16.19
C THR A 50 -16.00 8.34 17.20
N GLU A 51 -16.25 7.68 18.33
CA GLU A 51 -16.94 8.28 19.46
C GLU A 51 -16.10 9.44 20.04
N PRO A 52 -16.74 10.45 20.65
CA PRO A 52 -16.01 11.52 21.33
C PRO A 52 -15.11 10.95 22.43
N VAL A 53 -13.82 11.22 22.34
CA VAL A 53 -12.83 10.78 23.32
C VAL A 53 -12.55 11.92 24.30
N THR A 54 -12.55 11.62 25.60
CA THR A 54 -12.33 12.61 26.67
C THR A 54 -10.87 13.06 26.77
N ASP A 55 -9.92 12.16 26.47
CA ASP A 55 -8.50 12.47 26.44
C ASP A 55 -8.18 13.37 25.22
N PRO A 56 -7.71 14.61 25.45
CA PRO A 56 -7.46 15.57 24.38
C PRO A 56 -6.29 15.16 23.47
N GLU A 57 -5.29 14.45 23.99
CA GLU A 57 -4.14 13.97 23.21
C GLU A 57 -4.54 12.80 22.31
N ALA A 58 -5.30 11.84 22.85
CA ALA A 58 -5.87 10.75 22.06
C ALA A 58 -6.83 11.29 20.98
N ALA A 59 -7.65 12.28 21.31
CA ALA A 59 -8.54 12.94 20.35
C ALA A 59 -7.79 13.67 19.23
N ALA A 60 -6.63 14.28 19.53
CA ALA A 60 -5.78 14.92 18.53
C ALA A 60 -5.16 13.89 17.57
N LEU A 61 -4.66 12.77 18.11
CA LEU A 61 -4.09 11.67 17.32
C LEU A 61 -5.15 11.05 16.38
N LEU A 62 -6.36 10.78 16.88
CA LEU A 62 -7.45 10.23 16.05
C LEU A 62 -7.90 11.18 14.95
N ARG A 63 -7.86 12.50 15.21
CA ARG A 63 -8.11 13.51 14.18
C ARG A 63 -7.03 13.50 13.10
N SER A 64 -5.77 13.44 13.51
CA SER A 64 -4.63 13.34 12.60
C SER A 64 -4.66 12.06 11.77
N ALA A 65 -5.09 10.94 12.36
CA ALA A 65 -5.32 9.69 11.65
C ALA A 65 -6.44 9.80 10.61
N ARG A 66 -7.54 10.50 10.92
CA ARG A 66 -8.63 10.78 9.98
C ARG A 66 -8.19 11.65 8.81
N GLU A 67 -7.39 12.68 9.06
CA GLU A 67 -6.81 13.52 8.00
C GLU A 67 -5.93 12.71 7.05
N ARG A 68 -5.12 11.80 7.60
CA ARG A 68 -4.33 10.85 6.80
C ARG A 68 -5.18 9.86 6.03
N TRP A 69 -6.30 9.40 6.59
CA TRP A 69 -7.25 8.55 5.88
C TRP A 69 -7.83 9.26 4.65
N HIS A 70 -8.30 10.50 4.80
CA HIS A 70 -8.77 11.29 3.66
C HIS A 70 -7.66 11.52 2.62
N SER A 71 -6.45 11.82 3.07
CA SER A 71 -5.29 12.02 2.18
C SER A 71 -4.93 10.75 1.41
N ALA A 72 -4.89 9.60 2.09
CA ALA A 72 -4.66 8.30 1.47
C ALA A 72 -5.77 7.94 0.47
N GLY A 73 -7.03 8.25 0.79
CA GLY A 73 -8.16 8.08 -0.13
C GLY A 73 -8.02 8.92 -1.40
N ALA A 74 -7.63 10.19 -1.27
CA ALA A 74 -7.37 11.07 -2.41
C ALA A 74 -6.20 10.57 -3.30
N LEU A 75 -5.12 10.10 -2.67
CA LEU A 75 -3.99 9.48 -3.37
C LEU A 75 -4.43 8.21 -4.11
N LEU A 76 -5.22 7.33 -3.47
CA LEU A 76 -5.76 6.13 -4.12
C LEU A 76 -6.67 6.44 -5.30
N ALA A 77 -7.49 7.49 -5.21
CA ALA A 77 -8.41 7.88 -6.27
C ALA A 77 -7.67 8.32 -7.56
N SER A 78 -6.48 8.89 -7.41
CA SER A 78 -5.66 9.39 -8.53
C SER A 78 -4.49 8.46 -8.91
N ALA A 79 -4.24 7.39 -8.14
CA ALA A 79 -3.11 6.49 -8.35
C ALA A 79 -3.17 5.75 -9.70
N ARG A 80 -2.07 5.81 -10.45
CA ARG A 80 -1.88 5.13 -11.74
C ARG A 80 -0.64 4.26 -11.76
N SER A 81 0.30 4.49 -10.85
CA SER A 81 1.58 3.81 -10.78
C SER A 81 1.74 3.02 -9.48
N ARG A 82 2.70 2.09 -9.48
CA ARG A 82 3.12 1.40 -8.26
C ARG A 82 3.57 2.39 -7.18
N GLN A 83 4.29 3.45 -7.55
CA GLN A 83 4.79 4.45 -6.60
C GLN A 83 3.65 5.23 -5.94
N ASP A 84 2.58 5.51 -6.68
CA ASP A 84 1.40 6.19 -6.15
C ASP A 84 0.71 5.31 -5.10
N PHE A 85 0.56 4.00 -5.39
CA PHE A 85 0.01 3.05 -4.42
C PHE A 85 0.89 2.88 -3.19
N GLU A 86 2.22 2.84 -3.33
CA GLU A 86 3.14 2.80 -2.19
C GLU A 86 3.09 4.07 -1.35
N LEU A 87 2.92 5.24 -1.98
CA LEU A 87 2.71 6.50 -1.27
C LEU A 87 1.40 6.46 -0.49
N ALA A 88 0.29 6.09 -1.12
CA ALA A 88 -1.00 5.97 -0.44
C ALA A 88 -0.94 4.96 0.73
N ARG A 89 -0.24 3.84 0.55
CA ARG A 89 -0.02 2.85 1.62
C ARG A 89 0.73 3.46 2.81
N ARG A 90 1.82 4.19 2.57
CA ARG A 90 2.60 4.84 3.64
C ARG A 90 1.76 5.84 4.43
N VAL A 91 0.98 6.68 3.75
CA VAL A 91 0.08 7.63 4.42
C VAL A 91 -0.96 6.90 5.29
N ALA A 92 -1.53 5.79 4.79
CA ALA A 92 -2.44 4.98 5.59
C ALA A 92 -1.74 4.32 6.80
N GLU A 93 -0.49 3.86 6.66
CA GLU A 93 0.29 3.28 7.75
C GLU A 93 0.67 4.31 8.82
N GLU A 94 1.00 5.54 8.43
CA GLU A 94 1.19 6.65 9.37
C GLU A 94 -0.09 6.92 10.18
N GLY A 95 -1.25 6.93 9.52
CA GLY A 95 -2.53 7.08 10.21
C GLY A 95 -2.81 5.93 11.17
N LEU A 96 -2.46 4.69 10.81
CA LEU A 96 -2.57 3.54 11.71
C LEU A 96 -1.63 3.66 12.92
N CYS A 97 -0.44 4.22 12.75
CA CYS A 97 0.47 4.49 13.85
C CYS A 97 -0.12 5.50 14.85
N ASP A 98 -0.78 6.55 14.36
CA ASP A 98 -1.49 7.51 15.20
C ASP A 98 -2.68 6.86 15.95
N VAL A 99 -3.42 5.96 15.29
CA VAL A 99 -4.48 5.16 15.94
C VAL A 99 -3.89 4.29 17.05
N THR A 100 -2.80 3.57 16.79
CA THR A 100 -2.13 2.74 17.80
C THR A 100 -1.73 3.56 19.02
N ARG A 101 -1.14 4.75 18.81
CA ARG A 101 -0.77 5.65 19.92
C ARG A 101 -1.99 6.15 20.69
N ALA A 102 -3.06 6.53 20.00
CA ALA A 102 -4.30 6.94 20.64
C ALA A 102 -4.89 5.80 21.48
N TYR A 103 -4.92 4.58 20.94
CA TYR A 103 -5.43 3.40 21.65
C TYR A 103 -4.58 3.06 22.88
N ALA A 104 -3.25 3.22 22.80
CA ALA A 104 -2.38 3.05 23.96
C ALA A 104 -2.71 4.06 25.09
N LEU A 105 -2.99 5.32 24.77
CA LEU A 105 -3.43 6.33 25.75
C LEU A 105 -4.78 5.98 26.38
N LEU A 106 -5.67 5.35 25.60
CA LEU A 106 -7.02 4.96 26.04
C LEU A 106 -7.09 3.58 26.70
N GLY A 107 -5.98 2.84 26.78
CA GLY A 107 -5.96 1.47 27.29
C GLY A 107 -6.70 0.46 26.39
N LEU A 108 -6.82 0.76 25.10
CA LEU A 108 -7.45 -0.10 24.09
C LEU A 108 -6.41 -0.99 23.40
N PRO A 109 -6.81 -2.18 22.90
CA PRO A 109 -5.91 -3.08 22.17
C PRO A 109 -5.48 -2.49 20.83
N GLU A 110 -4.30 -2.88 20.34
CA GLU A 110 -3.77 -2.37 19.07
C GLU A 110 -4.66 -2.74 17.86
N PRO A 111 -4.77 -1.86 16.86
CA PRO A 111 -5.53 -2.12 15.64
C PRO A 111 -4.97 -3.33 14.87
N GLY A 112 -5.79 -4.38 14.73
CA GLY A 112 -5.45 -5.60 13.98
C GLY A 112 -5.04 -6.81 14.83
N GLN A 113 -5.02 -6.70 16.16
CA GLN A 113 -4.97 -7.86 17.06
C GLN A 113 -6.36 -8.51 17.17
N PRO A 114 -6.49 -9.85 17.06
CA PRO A 114 -7.72 -10.52 17.43
C PRO A 114 -7.97 -10.35 18.94
N TRP A 115 -9.23 -10.11 19.30
CA TRP A 115 -9.74 -9.98 20.66
C TRP A 115 -9.73 -11.31 21.41
#